data_AF-A0A9J7MPX0-F1
#
_entry.id   AF-A0A9J7MPX0-F1
#
_cell.length_a   1.000
_cell.length_b   1.000
_cell.length_c   1.000
_cell.angle_alpha   90.00
_cell.angle_beta   90.00
_cell.angle_gamma   90.00
#
_symmetry.space_group_name_H-M   'P 1'
#
loop_
_entity.id
_entity.type
_entity.pdbx_description
1 polymer ?
#
loop_
_entity_poly.entity_id
_entity_poly.type
_entity_poly.pdbx_seq_one_letter_code
_entity_poly.pdbx_strand_id
1 'polypeptide(L)'
;MWCITDGCGLCVNELGRPFVNKSDVRTVPVPQETSLNEGGRRKKKNKKQRRKRAEEKKEDMKEKEEVKGDEEVKGDEELEGDEEVKRDEEVKGDEEVKGDVEVKGDEEVEGDEEVEGDEEVEGGEEVEGDEEEKGDEEEKGDVEVEGDVEVKGDEGVEGGEEVEGDVEVKGDEEVEGGEEVEGDVEVKGDEEVKGCEEVKRDQEVKGDEEVKGDEEEKEDEEEKGDEEEKEDEEEKGDEELKEDKAVRKSARSRIRAYVRAISKVVMLPFRCCCKQQTVDD
;
A
#
# COMPACT_ATOMS: atom_id res chain seq x y z
N MET A 1 36.64 62.88 -47.91
CA MET A 1 38.02 63.23 -48.31
C MET A 1 38.48 64.34 -47.36
N TRP A 2 39.60 64.12 -46.67
CA TRP A 2 40.29 64.95 -45.65
C TRP A 2 39.92 64.73 -44.17
N CYS A 3 40.72 63.83 -43.54
CA CYS A 3 41.54 63.98 -42.32
C CYS A 3 41.42 65.29 -41.51
N ILE A 4 41.57 65.38 -40.18
CA ILE A 4 42.14 64.53 -39.11
C ILE A 4 41.63 65.12 -37.77
N THR A 5 41.49 64.25 -36.76
CA THR A 5 41.36 64.46 -35.30
C THR A 5 40.74 65.76 -34.78
N ASP A 6 39.65 65.63 -34.03
CA ASP A 6 39.61 66.04 -32.62
C ASP A 6 38.23 65.76 -32.02
N GLY A 7 38.23 65.22 -30.80
CA GLY A 7 37.22 65.54 -29.80
C GLY A 7 35.85 64.87 -29.91
N CYS A 8 35.59 64.00 -28.92
CA CYS A 8 34.27 63.75 -28.36
C CYS A 8 33.20 63.19 -29.32
N GLY A 9 33.20 61.86 -29.49
CA GLY A 9 32.08 61.12 -30.10
C GLY A 9 31.66 59.98 -29.20
N LEU A 10 30.55 60.16 -28.48
CA LEU A 10 29.78 59.08 -27.86
C LEU A 10 29.36 58.11 -28.97
N CYS A 11 29.86 56.87 -28.93
CA CYS A 11 29.37 55.80 -29.79
C CYS A 11 27.99 55.36 -29.26
N VAL A 12 26.97 55.49 -30.10
CA VAL A 12 25.59 55.09 -29.84
C VAL A 12 25.22 54.10 -30.95
N ASN A 13 24.76 52.90 -30.59
CA ASN A 13 24.19 51.95 -31.56
C ASN A 13 22.79 52.40 -31.98
N GLU A 14 22.25 51.85 -33.07
CA GLU A 14 20.97 52.25 -33.73
C GLU A 14 19.72 52.28 -32.82
N LEU A 15 19.81 51.88 -31.55
CA LEU A 15 18.75 51.96 -30.54
C LEU A 15 19.03 52.94 -29.38
N GLY A 16 20.02 53.84 -29.48
CA GLY A 16 20.03 55.06 -28.66
C GLY A 16 20.43 54.93 -27.18
N ARG A 17 21.37 54.03 -26.78
CA ARG A 17 21.84 53.93 -25.38
C ARG A 17 23.36 54.15 -25.23
N PRO A 18 23.85 55.02 -24.31
CA PRO A 18 25.27 55.36 -24.20
C PRO A 18 26.10 54.43 -23.30
N PHE A 19 27.35 54.23 -23.71
CA PHE A 19 28.40 53.43 -23.04
C PHE A 19 29.16 54.29 -22.00
N VAL A 20 29.37 53.78 -20.78
CA VAL A 20 30.13 54.48 -19.72
C VAL A 20 31.41 53.73 -19.36
N ASN A 21 32.56 54.40 -19.43
CA ASN A 21 33.88 53.90 -19.05
C ASN A 21 34.51 54.78 -17.94
N LYS A 22 35.26 54.11 -17.06
CA LYS A 22 35.85 54.54 -15.77
C LYS A 22 36.79 55.76 -15.83
N SER A 23 36.72 56.65 -14.82
CA SER A 23 37.91 57.21 -14.11
C SER A 23 37.55 58.27 -13.06
N ASP A 24 37.84 58.01 -11.78
CA ASP A 24 38.22 59.04 -10.81
C ASP A 24 39.31 58.46 -9.87
N VAL A 25 40.40 59.21 -9.71
CA VAL A 25 41.65 58.84 -9.01
C VAL A 25 41.86 59.77 -7.80
N ARG A 26 42.30 59.21 -6.67
CA ARG A 26 43.18 59.77 -5.58
C ARG A 26 43.13 58.76 -4.41
N THR A 27 44.16 58.28 -3.70
CA THR A 27 45.58 58.61 -3.47
C THR A 27 46.23 57.40 -2.73
N VAL A 28 47.54 57.17 -2.90
CA VAL A 28 48.43 56.08 -2.35
C VAL A 28 48.66 56.19 -0.82
N PRO A 29 49.11 55.15 -0.05
CA PRO A 29 50.35 54.36 -0.27
C PRO A 29 50.29 52.84 0.00
N VAL A 30 51.34 52.14 -0.48
CA VAL A 30 51.68 50.72 -0.28
C VAL A 30 52.39 50.52 1.07
N PRO A 31 52.22 49.38 1.76
CA PRO A 31 53.40 48.59 2.16
C PRO A 31 53.19 47.09 1.86
N GLN A 32 54.08 46.50 1.05
CA GLN A 32 55.15 45.58 1.47
C GLN A 32 54.63 44.18 1.84
N GLU A 33 54.98 43.23 0.99
CA GLU A 33 54.82 41.80 1.25
C GLU A 33 55.64 41.40 2.48
N THR A 34 54.98 40.81 3.48
CA THR A 34 55.65 39.89 4.39
C THR A 34 55.05 38.51 4.17
N SER A 35 55.94 37.63 3.73
CA SER A 35 55.83 36.18 3.82
C SER A 35 55.18 35.74 5.14
N LEU A 36 54.28 34.77 5.07
CA LEU A 36 54.51 33.46 5.67
C LEU A 36 53.36 32.51 5.35
N ASN A 37 53.82 31.36 4.89
CA ASN A 37 53.12 30.15 4.53
C ASN A 37 52.39 29.56 5.74
N GLU A 38 51.09 29.81 5.91
CA GLU A 38 50.29 29.11 6.94
C GLU A 38 48.77 29.11 6.63
N GLY A 39 48.41 28.75 5.39
CA GLY A 39 47.00 28.62 4.98
C GLY A 39 46.59 27.25 4.43
N GLY A 40 47.57 26.39 4.12
CA GLY A 40 47.36 25.10 3.46
C GLY A 40 46.58 24.06 4.28
N ARG A 41 46.29 24.32 5.56
CA ARG A 41 45.43 23.49 6.41
C ARG A 41 43.98 23.96 6.51
N ARG A 42 43.64 25.16 6.01
CA ARG A 42 42.24 25.67 6.02
C ARG A 42 41.41 25.26 4.79
N LYS A 43 42.05 24.83 3.69
CA LYS A 43 41.32 24.42 2.47
C LYS A 43 40.89 22.95 2.41
N LYS A 44 41.37 22.08 3.32
CA LYS A 44 40.90 20.68 3.43
C LYS A 44 39.72 20.47 4.39
N LYS A 45 39.43 21.43 5.29
CA LYS A 45 38.25 21.35 6.16
C LYS A 45 36.96 21.76 5.45
N ASN A 46 37.01 22.67 4.47
CA ASN A 46 35.80 23.13 3.76
C ASN A 46 35.30 22.25 2.60
N LYS A 47 36.02 21.23 2.14
CA LYS A 47 35.49 20.27 1.15
C LYS A 47 34.80 19.07 1.82
N LYS A 48 35.35 18.59 2.94
CA LYS A 48 34.74 17.52 3.75
C LYS A 48 33.50 18.01 4.50
N GLN A 49 33.48 19.28 4.91
CA GLN A 49 32.33 19.89 5.59
C GLN A 49 31.21 20.33 4.61
N ARG A 50 31.52 20.51 3.32
CA ARG A 50 30.51 20.70 2.25
C ARG A 50 29.94 19.39 1.71
N ARG A 51 30.69 18.29 1.78
CA ARG A 51 30.14 16.95 1.55
C ARG A 51 29.27 16.50 2.72
N LYS A 52 29.71 16.74 3.96
CA LYS A 52 28.84 16.51 5.13
C LYS A 52 27.56 17.35 5.12
N ARG A 53 27.60 18.62 4.70
CA ARG A 53 26.36 19.43 4.55
C ARG A 53 25.55 19.21 3.27
N ALA A 54 26.01 18.34 2.36
CA ALA A 54 25.25 17.93 1.17
C ALA A 54 24.86 16.44 1.24
N GLU A 55 25.41 15.68 2.20
CA GLU A 55 25.05 14.30 2.53
C GLU A 55 24.31 14.21 3.89
N GLU A 56 24.29 15.27 4.71
CA GLU A 56 23.44 15.43 5.91
C GLU A 56 22.31 16.44 5.62
N LYS A 57 21.82 16.46 4.38
CA LYS A 57 20.62 17.18 3.95
C LYS A 57 19.69 16.29 3.11
N LYS A 58 19.85 14.97 3.27
CA LYS A 58 18.73 14.06 3.46
C LYS A 58 18.39 14.15 4.96
N GLU A 59 17.82 15.28 5.34
CA GLU A 59 16.85 15.22 6.42
C GLU A 59 15.58 15.03 5.63
N ASP A 60 15.02 13.84 5.75
CA ASP A 60 13.75 13.42 5.20
C ASP A 60 12.75 14.49 5.64
N MET A 61 12.41 15.41 4.74
CA MET A 61 11.12 16.08 4.84
C MET A 61 10.18 14.97 4.36
N LYS A 62 9.62 14.18 5.29
CA LYS A 62 8.25 13.67 5.11
C LYS A 62 7.45 14.95 4.90
N GLU A 63 7.21 15.29 3.63
CA GLU A 63 6.35 16.39 3.24
C GLU A 63 4.99 15.73 3.11
N LYS A 64 4.06 16.07 4.01
CA LYS A 64 2.67 15.62 3.90
C LYS A 64 2.04 16.35 2.72
N GLU A 65 1.62 15.62 1.70
CA GLU A 65 0.75 16.11 0.63
C GLU A 65 -0.62 16.40 1.27
N GLU A 66 -1.30 17.48 0.86
CA GLU A 66 -2.66 17.76 1.34
C GLU A 66 -3.47 18.29 0.17
N VAL A 67 -4.38 17.48 -0.35
CA VAL A 67 -5.26 17.86 -1.46
C VAL A 67 -6.68 18.12 -0.96
N LYS A 68 -7.19 19.32 -1.27
CA LYS A 68 -8.46 19.84 -0.71
C LYS A 68 -9.69 19.54 -1.54
N GLY A 69 -9.48 18.99 -2.73
CA GLY A 69 -10.52 18.62 -3.66
C GLY A 69 -10.24 17.20 -4.14
N ASP A 70 -10.92 16.83 -5.21
CA ASP A 70 -10.74 15.57 -5.90
C ASP A 70 -9.33 15.56 -6.54
N GLU A 71 -8.58 14.46 -6.38
CA GLU A 71 -7.31 14.15 -7.06
C GLU A 71 -7.65 13.49 -8.41
N GLU A 72 -6.81 13.69 -9.43
CA GLU A 72 -6.88 12.87 -10.65
C GLU A 72 -5.46 12.77 -11.23
N VAL A 73 -4.84 11.60 -11.11
CA VAL A 73 -3.53 11.34 -11.67
C VAL A 73 -3.61 10.43 -12.90
N LYS A 74 -2.70 10.65 -13.84
CA LYS A 74 -2.71 9.98 -15.15
C LYS A 74 -1.40 9.26 -15.36
N GLY A 75 -1.48 7.93 -15.32
CA GLY A 75 -0.31 7.06 -15.20
C GLY A 75 0.19 7.03 -13.76
N ASP A 76 1.31 6.34 -13.58
CA ASP A 76 1.83 5.93 -12.28
C ASP A 76 2.16 7.11 -11.33
N GLU A 77 1.77 6.96 -10.07
CA GLU A 77 1.99 7.85 -8.90
C GLU A 77 3.15 7.30 -8.05
N GLU A 78 4.05 8.17 -7.59
CA GLU A 78 5.10 7.77 -6.62
C GLU A 78 5.32 8.91 -5.62
N LEU A 79 4.97 8.69 -4.35
CA LEU A 79 5.04 9.71 -3.30
C LEU A 79 6.00 9.32 -2.16
N GLU A 80 6.94 10.23 -1.86
CA GLU A 80 7.85 10.12 -0.71
C GLU A 80 7.28 10.96 0.46
N GLY A 81 6.31 10.43 1.20
CA GLY A 81 5.64 11.19 2.26
C GLY A 81 4.32 10.56 2.66
N ASP A 82 3.56 11.32 3.45
CA ASP A 82 2.19 10.96 3.82
C ASP A 82 1.25 11.68 2.84
N GLU A 83 0.18 11.03 2.41
CA GLU A 83 -0.91 11.51 1.54
C GLU A 83 -2.06 12.07 2.40
N GLU A 84 -2.86 13.00 1.89
CA GLU A 84 -4.14 13.35 2.52
C GLU A 84 -5.08 14.01 1.50
N VAL A 85 -6.03 13.24 0.98
CA VAL A 85 -7.04 13.71 0.03
C VAL A 85 -8.37 13.93 0.73
N LYS A 86 -8.92 15.15 0.59
CA LYS A 86 -10.13 15.58 1.32
C LYS A 86 -11.45 15.17 0.67
N ARG A 87 -11.37 14.48 -0.44
CA ARG A 87 -12.49 13.98 -1.26
C ARG A 87 -11.98 12.72 -1.98
N ASP A 88 -12.38 12.55 -3.24
CA ASP A 88 -12.16 11.35 -4.03
C ASP A 88 -10.76 11.40 -4.68
N GLU A 89 -10.12 10.24 -4.76
CA GLU A 89 -8.83 9.97 -5.40
C GLU A 89 -9.07 9.13 -6.67
N GLU A 90 -8.34 9.38 -7.76
CA GLU A 90 -8.43 8.56 -8.97
C GLU A 90 -7.06 8.50 -9.65
N VAL A 91 -6.43 7.32 -9.66
CA VAL A 91 -5.13 7.05 -10.28
C VAL A 91 -5.28 6.08 -11.45
N LYS A 92 -4.95 6.55 -12.66
CA LYS A 92 -5.07 5.74 -13.90
C LYS A 92 -3.84 4.88 -14.20
N GLY A 93 -3.21 4.35 -13.18
CA GLY A 93 -1.95 3.59 -13.25
C GLY A 93 -1.62 3.08 -11.85
N ASP A 94 -0.37 2.67 -11.64
CA ASP A 94 0.06 2.13 -10.36
C ASP A 94 0.26 3.26 -9.33
N GLU A 95 -0.05 3.02 -8.07
CA GLU A 95 0.16 3.91 -6.93
C GLU A 95 1.23 3.37 -5.97
N GLU A 96 2.25 4.18 -5.65
CA GLU A 96 3.24 3.84 -4.61
C GLU A 96 3.39 4.99 -3.59
N VAL A 97 2.94 4.78 -2.36
CA VAL A 97 3.10 5.75 -1.25
C VAL A 97 4.03 5.21 -0.17
N LYS A 98 5.10 5.96 0.15
CA LYS A 98 6.12 5.55 1.16
C LYS A 98 5.83 6.04 2.59
N GLY A 99 4.60 6.43 2.84
CA GLY A 99 4.11 6.91 4.12
C GLY A 99 2.65 6.57 4.27
N ASP A 100 1.96 7.32 5.12
CA ASP A 100 0.59 6.99 5.51
C ASP A 100 -0.38 7.67 4.52
N VAL A 101 -1.48 7.00 4.15
CA VAL A 101 -2.52 7.50 3.25
C VAL A 101 -3.80 7.82 4.05
N GLU A 102 -4.51 8.89 3.65
CA GLU A 102 -5.78 9.29 4.27
C GLU A 102 -6.71 9.87 3.19
N VAL A 103 -7.64 9.07 2.68
CA VAL A 103 -8.65 9.50 1.70
C VAL A 103 -10.03 9.65 2.35
N LYS A 104 -10.65 10.83 2.17
CA LYS A 104 -11.96 11.14 2.78
C LYS A 104 -13.16 10.76 1.92
N GLY A 105 -12.93 10.64 0.62
CA GLY A 105 -13.92 10.22 -0.36
C GLY A 105 -13.63 8.78 -0.77
N ASP A 106 -14.04 8.48 -2.00
CA ASP A 106 -13.77 7.18 -2.62
C ASP A 106 -12.38 7.20 -3.26
N GLU A 107 -11.72 6.04 -3.31
CA GLU A 107 -10.40 5.81 -3.91
C GLU A 107 -10.53 4.85 -5.10
N GLU A 108 -9.93 5.19 -6.24
CA GLU A 108 -9.99 4.38 -7.46
C GLU A 108 -8.59 4.28 -8.10
N VAL A 109 -8.01 3.07 -8.12
CA VAL A 109 -6.70 2.78 -8.72
C VAL A 109 -6.85 1.79 -9.88
N GLU A 110 -6.61 2.23 -11.13
CA GLU A 110 -6.67 1.37 -12.34
C GLU A 110 -5.46 0.39 -12.45
N GLY A 111 -4.51 0.44 -11.51
CA GLY A 111 -3.27 -0.35 -11.49
C GLY A 111 -3.06 -1.06 -10.17
N ASP A 112 -1.80 -1.36 -9.86
CA ASP A 112 -1.42 -1.92 -8.54
C ASP A 112 -1.28 -0.79 -7.50
N GLU A 113 -1.61 -1.06 -6.25
CA GLU A 113 -1.51 -0.14 -5.11
C GLU A 113 -0.48 -0.67 -4.09
N GLU A 114 0.48 0.17 -3.70
CA GLU A 114 1.46 -0.16 -2.66
C GLU A 114 1.62 0.98 -1.64
N VAL A 115 1.17 0.75 -0.40
CA VAL A 115 1.34 1.68 0.72
C VAL A 115 2.31 1.11 1.78
N GLU A 116 3.42 1.84 2.03
CA GLU A 116 4.40 1.42 3.06
C GLU A 116 3.99 1.80 4.48
N GLY A 117 3.09 2.78 4.63
CA GLY A 117 2.52 3.24 5.91
C GLY A 117 1.17 2.60 6.20
N ASP A 118 0.38 3.28 7.01
CA ASP A 118 -1.01 2.93 7.30
C ASP A 118 -1.94 3.62 6.29
N GLU A 119 -3.05 2.99 5.95
CA GLU A 119 -4.08 3.46 5.00
C GLU A 119 -5.39 3.75 5.75
N GLU A 120 -6.10 4.81 5.37
CA GLU A 120 -7.44 5.08 5.88
C GLU A 120 -8.33 5.67 4.77
N VAL A 121 -9.30 4.89 4.29
CA VAL A 121 -10.32 5.34 3.31
C VAL A 121 -11.68 5.49 3.99
N GLU A 122 -12.24 6.71 4.00
CA GLU A 122 -13.57 6.98 4.57
C GLU A 122 -14.73 6.67 3.59
N GLY A 123 -14.46 6.67 2.28
CA GLY A 123 -15.36 6.22 1.22
C GLY A 123 -15.18 4.74 0.95
N GLY A 124 -15.43 4.28 -0.29
CA GLY A 124 -15.01 2.95 -0.73
C GLY A 124 -13.78 3.00 -1.62
N GLU A 125 -13.17 1.84 -1.81
CA GLU A 125 -11.96 1.66 -2.59
C GLU A 125 -12.20 0.66 -3.74
N GLU A 126 -11.64 0.98 -4.90
CA GLU A 126 -11.65 0.10 -6.07
C GLU A 126 -10.23 0.00 -6.65
N VAL A 127 -9.62 -1.19 -6.60
CA VAL A 127 -8.28 -1.47 -7.15
C VAL A 127 -8.38 -2.52 -8.27
N GLU A 128 -8.05 -2.14 -9.52
CA GLU A 128 -8.07 -3.08 -10.66
C GLU A 128 -6.84 -4.05 -10.66
N GLY A 129 -5.80 -3.74 -9.88
CA GLY A 129 -4.56 -4.51 -9.76
C GLY A 129 -4.43 -5.25 -8.42
N ASP A 130 -3.18 -5.55 -8.06
CA ASP A 130 -2.84 -6.09 -6.73
C ASP A 130 -2.71 -4.95 -5.72
N GLU A 131 -3.00 -5.23 -4.46
CA GLU A 131 -2.93 -4.27 -3.35
C GLU A 131 -1.94 -4.78 -2.28
N GLU A 132 -0.94 -3.96 -1.92
CA GLU A 132 0.07 -4.30 -0.90
C GLU A 132 0.23 -3.23 0.18
N GLU A 133 -0.41 -3.49 1.31
CA GLU A 133 -0.25 -2.71 2.52
C GLU A 133 0.81 -3.25 3.48
N LYS A 134 1.72 -2.37 3.91
CA LYS A 134 2.74 -2.74 4.91
C LYS A 134 2.37 -2.32 6.33
N GLY A 135 1.51 -1.32 6.48
CA GLY A 135 0.95 -0.87 7.75
C GLY A 135 -0.37 -1.57 8.03
N ASP A 136 -1.20 -0.87 8.81
CA ASP A 136 -2.58 -1.25 9.09
C ASP A 136 -3.50 -0.56 8.07
N GLU A 137 -4.57 -1.25 7.68
CA GLU A 137 -5.58 -0.81 6.71
C GLU A 137 -6.92 -0.58 7.41
N GLU A 138 -7.52 0.61 7.24
CA GLU A 138 -8.86 0.91 7.74
C GLU A 138 -9.78 1.50 6.66
N GLU A 139 -10.68 0.65 6.20
CA GLU A 139 -11.65 0.85 5.14
C GLU A 139 -13.06 1.02 5.70
N LYS A 140 -13.75 2.13 5.39
CA LYS A 140 -15.11 2.39 5.93
C LYS A 140 -16.22 2.13 4.93
N GLY A 141 -15.89 2.06 3.65
CA GLY A 141 -16.80 1.80 2.57
C GLY A 141 -16.75 0.35 2.13
N ASP A 142 -17.29 0.13 0.95
CA ASP A 142 -17.17 -1.17 0.29
C ASP A 142 -15.82 -1.18 -0.46
N VAL A 143 -15.14 -2.32 -0.45
CA VAL A 143 -13.83 -2.57 -1.05
C VAL A 143 -14.01 -3.54 -2.22
N GLU A 144 -13.49 -3.21 -3.40
CA GLU A 144 -13.46 -4.10 -4.56
C GLU A 144 -12.03 -4.20 -5.13
N VAL A 145 -11.41 -5.38 -5.06
CA VAL A 145 -10.06 -5.63 -5.58
C VAL A 145 -10.08 -6.74 -6.63
N GLU A 146 -9.65 -6.45 -7.86
CA GLU A 146 -9.57 -7.47 -8.94
C GLU A 146 -8.33 -8.38 -8.80
N GLY A 147 -7.27 -7.93 -8.11
CA GLY A 147 -6.03 -8.67 -7.89
C GLY A 147 -5.93 -9.35 -6.52
N ASP A 148 -4.69 -9.66 -6.13
CA ASP A 148 -4.36 -10.22 -4.81
C ASP A 148 -4.21 -9.08 -3.77
N VAL A 149 -4.59 -9.34 -2.51
CA VAL A 149 -4.44 -8.40 -1.38
C VAL A 149 -3.39 -8.94 -0.39
N GLU A 150 -2.39 -8.13 0.00
CA GLU A 150 -1.40 -8.49 1.03
C GLU A 150 -1.23 -7.41 2.11
N VAL A 151 -1.99 -7.50 3.19
CA VAL A 151 -1.84 -6.65 4.38
C VAL A 151 -0.85 -7.24 5.40
N LYS A 152 0.17 -6.46 5.78
CA LYS A 152 1.15 -6.89 6.80
C LYS A 152 0.78 -6.51 8.22
N GLY A 153 0.02 -5.45 8.40
CA GLY A 153 -0.58 -5.05 9.66
C GLY A 153 -1.92 -5.72 9.88
N ASP A 154 -2.78 -5.04 10.63
CA ASP A 154 -4.17 -5.41 10.84
C ASP A 154 -5.03 -4.81 9.71
N GLU A 155 -6.07 -5.52 9.29
CA GLU A 155 -7.01 -5.10 8.24
C GLU A 155 -8.42 -4.93 8.83
N GLY A 156 -9.11 -3.86 8.47
CA GLY A 156 -10.43 -3.54 9.00
C GLY A 156 -11.35 -2.89 7.99
N VAL A 157 -12.37 -3.63 7.54
CA VAL A 157 -13.36 -3.17 6.56
C VAL A 157 -14.73 -3.01 7.24
N GLU A 158 -15.29 -1.79 7.33
CA GLU A 158 -16.64 -1.59 7.89
C GLU A 158 -17.78 -1.87 6.86
N GLY A 159 -17.48 -1.85 5.55
CA GLY A 159 -18.44 -2.18 4.49
C GLY A 159 -18.34 -3.63 4.04
N GLY A 160 -18.69 -3.90 2.78
CA GLY A 160 -18.44 -5.20 2.15
C GLY A 160 -17.10 -5.25 1.46
N GLU A 161 -16.52 -6.44 1.37
CA GLU A 161 -15.25 -6.70 0.72
C GLU A 161 -15.45 -7.75 -0.38
N GLU A 162 -15.05 -7.42 -1.61
CA GLU A 162 -15.07 -8.35 -2.74
C GLU A 162 -13.67 -8.43 -3.36
N VAL A 163 -13.01 -9.60 -3.27
CA VAL A 163 -11.66 -9.83 -3.81
C VAL A 163 -11.67 -10.96 -4.85
N GLU A 164 -11.21 -10.68 -6.08
CA GLU A 164 -11.09 -11.71 -7.14
C GLU A 164 -9.81 -12.56 -7.01
N GLY A 165 -8.77 -12.05 -6.35
CA GLY A 165 -7.51 -12.74 -6.08
C GLY A 165 -7.48 -13.50 -4.75
N ASP A 166 -6.26 -13.80 -4.32
CA ASP A 166 -5.95 -14.39 -3.01
C ASP A 166 -5.74 -13.27 -1.96
N VAL A 167 -6.11 -13.51 -0.70
CA VAL A 167 -5.96 -12.56 0.42
C VAL A 167 -4.94 -13.09 1.45
N GLU A 168 -3.93 -12.31 1.83
CA GLU A 168 -2.96 -12.65 2.89
C GLU A 168 -2.80 -11.56 3.95
N VAL A 169 -3.55 -11.67 5.04
CA VAL A 169 -3.42 -10.80 6.23
C VAL A 169 -2.44 -11.39 7.25
N LYS A 170 -1.43 -10.60 7.63
CA LYS A 170 -0.45 -11.04 8.66
C LYS A 170 -0.83 -10.65 10.08
N GLY A 171 -1.58 -9.57 10.25
CA GLY A 171 -2.20 -9.16 11.51
C GLY A 171 -3.55 -9.82 11.70
N ASP A 172 -4.40 -9.13 12.46
CA ASP A 172 -5.80 -9.48 12.67
C ASP A 172 -6.66 -8.89 11.54
N GLU A 173 -7.77 -9.55 11.20
CA GLU A 173 -8.70 -9.15 10.14
C GLU A 173 -10.11 -8.97 10.73
N GLU A 174 -10.74 -7.82 10.50
CA GLU A 174 -12.12 -7.54 10.93
C GLU A 174 -12.97 -6.98 9.79
N VAL A 175 -13.93 -7.77 9.28
CA VAL A 175 -14.86 -7.34 8.22
C VAL A 175 -16.28 -7.17 8.80
N GLU A 176 -16.80 -5.95 8.85
CA GLU A 176 -18.18 -5.63 9.26
C GLU A 176 -19.18 -5.57 8.09
N GLY A 177 -19.15 -6.57 7.21
CA GLY A 177 -20.12 -6.66 6.12
C GLY A 177 -20.21 -8.03 5.49
N GLY A 178 -20.37 -8.06 4.18
CA GLY A 178 -20.22 -9.29 3.41
C GLY A 178 -18.81 -9.36 2.88
N GLU A 179 -18.17 -10.51 3.01
CA GLU A 179 -16.86 -10.81 2.44
C GLU A 179 -17.04 -11.89 1.36
N GLU A 180 -16.59 -11.61 0.15
CA GLU A 180 -16.57 -12.57 -0.95
C GLU A 180 -15.17 -12.65 -1.58
N VAL A 181 -14.44 -13.74 -1.32
CA VAL A 181 -13.10 -13.97 -1.89
C VAL A 181 -13.14 -15.11 -2.91
N GLU A 182 -12.70 -14.85 -4.16
CA GLU A 182 -12.60 -15.88 -5.20
C GLU A 182 -11.36 -16.79 -5.07
N GLY A 183 -10.30 -16.27 -4.46
CA GLY A 183 -9.02 -16.95 -4.22
C GLY A 183 -8.95 -17.72 -2.91
N ASP A 184 -7.70 -17.96 -2.50
CA ASP A 184 -7.34 -18.52 -1.18
C ASP A 184 -7.23 -17.38 -0.14
N VAL A 185 -7.60 -17.65 1.11
CA VAL A 185 -7.49 -16.69 2.22
C VAL A 185 -6.50 -17.23 3.28
N GLU A 186 -5.49 -16.45 3.68
CA GLU A 186 -4.54 -16.80 4.74
C GLU A 186 -4.37 -15.70 5.80
N VAL A 187 -5.14 -15.81 6.89
CA VAL A 187 -5.03 -14.92 8.06
C VAL A 187 -4.06 -15.51 9.10
N LYS A 188 -3.04 -14.74 9.49
CA LYS A 188 -2.08 -15.17 10.52
C LYS A 188 -2.48 -14.76 11.94
N GLY A 189 -3.22 -13.67 12.09
CA GLY A 189 -3.83 -13.24 13.34
C GLY A 189 -5.20 -13.87 13.55
N ASP A 190 -6.02 -13.17 14.33
CA ASP A 190 -7.43 -13.49 14.57
C ASP A 190 -8.30 -12.93 13.43
N GLU A 191 -9.42 -13.59 13.12
CA GLU A 191 -10.35 -13.19 12.05
C GLU A 191 -11.76 -13.03 12.63
N GLU A 192 -12.40 -11.88 12.40
CA GLU A 192 -13.79 -11.60 12.81
C GLU A 192 -14.63 -11.03 11.67
N VAL A 193 -15.42 -11.91 11.03
CA VAL A 193 -16.37 -11.50 9.99
C VAL A 193 -17.78 -11.34 10.57
N LYS A 194 -18.37 -10.14 10.41
CA LYS A 194 -19.74 -9.82 10.83
C LYS A 194 -20.69 -9.64 9.66
N GLY A 195 -20.94 -10.74 8.93
CA GLY A 195 -22.07 -10.79 8.01
C GLY A 195 -22.11 -12.06 7.17
N CYS A 196 -21.96 -11.94 5.86
CA CYS A 196 -21.93 -13.12 5.00
C CYS A 196 -20.51 -13.35 4.51
N GLU A 197 -20.00 -14.55 4.61
CA GLU A 197 -18.65 -14.89 4.19
C GLU A 197 -18.72 -15.98 3.12
N GLU A 198 -18.13 -15.75 1.95
CA GLU A 198 -17.99 -16.74 0.88
C GLU A 198 -16.55 -16.78 0.35
N VAL A 199 -15.77 -17.74 0.85
CA VAL A 199 -14.47 -18.10 0.27
C VAL A 199 -14.62 -19.23 -0.75
N LYS A 200 -14.23 -18.97 -2.01
CA LYS A 200 -14.40 -19.95 -3.11
C LYS A 200 -13.32 -21.03 -3.14
N ARG A 201 -12.18 -20.85 -2.45
CA ARG A 201 -11.12 -21.86 -2.37
C ARG A 201 -10.80 -22.24 -0.92
N ASP A 202 -9.52 -22.29 -0.56
CA ASP A 202 -9.03 -22.74 0.74
C ASP A 202 -8.88 -21.52 1.68
N GLN A 203 -9.28 -21.70 2.95
CA GLN A 203 -9.13 -20.69 4.01
C GLN A 203 -8.23 -21.26 5.13
N GLU A 204 -7.24 -20.48 5.55
CA GLU A 204 -6.29 -20.82 6.61
C GLU A 204 -6.16 -19.71 7.68
N VAL A 205 -6.93 -19.81 8.77
CA VAL A 205 -6.81 -18.93 9.94
C VAL A 205 -5.89 -19.55 11.00
N LYS A 206 -4.84 -18.81 11.42
CA LYS A 206 -3.90 -19.29 12.45
C LYS A 206 -4.28 -18.84 13.86
N GLY A 207 -4.92 -17.69 14.01
CA GLY A 207 -5.50 -17.20 15.25
C GLY A 207 -6.89 -17.78 15.49
N ASP A 208 -7.67 -17.10 16.32
CA ASP A 208 -9.07 -17.43 16.60
C ASP A 208 -9.98 -16.86 15.49
N GLU A 209 -11.05 -17.59 15.15
CA GLU A 209 -11.97 -17.22 14.08
C GLU A 209 -13.40 -17.06 14.64
N GLU A 210 -14.02 -15.91 14.39
CA GLU A 210 -15.37 -15.56 14.82
C GLU A 210 -16.28 -15.07 13.68
N VAL A 211 -16.93 -16.00 12.97
CA VAL A 211 -17.95 -15.62 11.97
C VAL A 211 -19.34 -15.40 12.60
N LYS A 212 -19.88 -14.20 12.43
CA LYS A 212 -21.21 -13.76 12.88
C LYS A 212 -22.18 -13.57 11.71
N GLY A 213 -22.51 -14.66 11.02
CA GLY A 213 -23.64 -14.70 10.09
C GLY A 213 -23.72 -15.98 9.26
N ASP A 214 -23.86 -15.85 7.94
CA ASP A 214 -23.94 -17.00 7.01
C ASP A 214 -22.57 -17.19 6.33
N GLU A 215 -22.02 -18.39 6.41
CA GLU A 215 -20.70 -18.75 5.90
C GLU A 215 -20.83 -19.86 4.82
N GLU A 216 -20.20 -19.69 3.66
CA GLU A 216 -20.24 -20.63 2.52
C GLU A 216 -18.85 -20.89 1.87
N GLU A 217 -18.09 -21.83 2.41
CA GLU A 217 -16.86 -22.30 1.74
C GLU A 217 -17.09 -23.40 0.67
N LYS A 218 -16.26 -23.41 -0.38
CA LYS A 218 -16.32 -24.40 -1.47
C LYS A 218 -15.20 -25.46 -1.44
N GLU A 219 -14.03 -25.22 -0.81
CA GLU A 219 -12.89 -26.18 -0.77
C GLU A 219 -12.43 -26.59 0.67
N ASP A 220 -11.13 -26.83 0.93
CA ASP A 220 -10.65 -27.45 2.19
C ASP A 220 -10.20 -26.37 3.23
N GLU A 221 -10.79 -26.40 4.43
CA GLU A 221 -10.51 -25.52 5.59
C GLU A 221 -9.33 -26.04 6.48
N GLU A 222 -8.35 -25.20 6.83
CA GLU A 222 -7.20 -25.54 7.71
C GLU A 222 -6.93 -24.52 8.86
N GLU A 223 -7.80 -24.50 9.87
CA GLU A 223 -7.60 -23.64 11.05
C GLU A 223 -6.68 -24.21 12.16
N LYS A 224 -6.06 -23.31 12.95
CA LYS A 224 -5.23 -23.67 14.12
C LYS A 224 -5.70 -23.06 15.47
N GLY A 225 -6.74 -22.22 15.50
CA GLY A 225 -7.32 -21.59 16.69
C GLY A 225 -8.61 -22.21 17.24
N ASP A 226 -9.31 -21.46 18.09
CA ASP A 226 -10.63 -21.81 18.64
C ASP A 226 -11.76 -21.15 17.79
N GLU A 227 -12.64 -21.95 17.18
CA GLU A 227 -13.83 -21.50 16.40
C GLU A 227 -15.00 -21.02 17.31
N GLU A 228 -15.57 -19.83 17.07
CA GLU A 228 -16.87 -19.39 17.64
C GLU A 228 -17.89 -18.86 16.60
N GLU A 229 -18.54 -19.74 15.82
CA GLU A 229 -19.72 -19.38 15.00
C GLU A 229 -20.90 -18.85 15.88
N LYS A 230 -21.37 -17.61 15.67
CA LYS A 230 -22.55 -17.04 16.36
C LYS A 230 -23.61 -16.55 15.36
N GLU A 231 -24.66 -17.35 15.14
CA GLU A 231 -25.88 -16.91 14.42
C GLU A 231 -26.61 -15.81 15.24
N ASP A 232 -26.70 -14.58 14.71
CA ASP A 232 -27.46 -13.49 15.33
C ASP A 232 -28.97 -13.79 15.36
N GLU A 233 -29.54 -13.95 16.57
CA GLU A 233 -30.99 -14.08 16.77
C GLU A 233 -31.72 -12.71 16.69
N GLU A 234 -31.85 -12.11 15.51
CA GLU A 234 -32.86 -11.05 15.28
C GLU A 234 -34.25 -11.70 15.05
N GLU A 235 -34.90 -12.13 16.14
CA GLU A 235 -36.26 -12.71 16.09
C GLU A 235 -37.30 -11.62 15.73
N LYS A 236 -37.60 -11.45 14.44
CA LYS A 236 -38.85 -10.80 13.97
C LYS A 236 -39.63 -11.70 13.00
N GLY A 237 -40.39 -12.63 13.58
CA GLY A 237 -41.70 -13.09 13.06
C GLY A 237 -41.67 -14.11 11.91
N ASP A 238 -41.95 -15.38 12.19
CA ASP A 238 -43.28 -15.97 12.10
C ASP A 238 -43.21 -17.48 12.43
N GLU A 239 -44.17 -17.92 13.22
CA GLU A 239 -44.20 -19.22 13.88
C GLU A 239 -44.66 -20.33 12.93
N GLU A 240 -43.79 -20.85 12.06
CA GLU A 240 -43.90 -22.19 11.45
C GLU A 240 -42.53 -22.61 10.86
N LEU A 241 -42.16 -23.88 10.97
CA LEU A 241 -40.84 -24.51 10.65
C LEU A 241 -39.82 -24.65 11.80
N LYS A 242 -40.25 -25.21 12.95
CA LYS A 242 -39.34 -25.66 14.03
C LYS A 242 -38.83 -27.10 13.87
N GLU A 243 -39.14 -27.82 12.78
CA GLU A 243 -38.75 -29.23 12.61
C GLU A 243 -37.61 -29.47 11.58
N ASP A 244 -37.25 -28.50 10.74
CA ASP A 244 -36.20 -28.69 9.71
C ASP A 244 -34.78 -28.25 10.13
N LYS A 245 -34.67 -27.35 11.13
CA LYS A 245 -33.38 -26.74 11.53
C LYS A 245 -32.45 -27.70 12.29
N ALA A 246 -32.99 -28.55 13.17
CA ALA A 246 -32.19 -29.54 13.89
C ALA A 246 -31.67 -30.68 12.98
N VAL A 247 -32.39 -30.97 11.89
CA VAL A 247 -31.97 -31.95 10.89
C VAL A 247 -30.83 -31.38 10.04
N ARG A 248 -30.86 -30.09 9.69
CA ARG A 248 -29.75 -29.40 9.00
C ARG A 248 -28.48 -29.33 9.85
N LYS A 249 -28.55 -28.86 11.11
CA LYS A 249 -27.38 -28.82 12.02
C LYS A 249 -26.76 -30.23 12.21
N SER A 250 -27.60 -31.27 12.33
CA SER A 250 -27.13 -32.65 12.45
C SER A 250 -26.64 -33.28 11.14
N ALA A 251 -27.03 -32.75 9.99
CA ALA A 251 -26.55 -33.20 8.69
C ALA A 251 -25.23 -32.53 8.30
N ARG A 252 -25.10 -31.21 8.51
CA ARG A 252 -23.88 -30.43 8.24
C ARG A 252 -22.68 -30.94 9.06
N SER A 253 -22.85 -31.09 10.37
CA SER A 253 -21.83 -31.72 11.24
C SER A 253 -21.38 -33.12 10.78
N ARG A 254 -22.31 -33.92 10.22
CA ARG A 254 -21.97 -35.25 9.71
C ARG A 254 -21.29 -35.21 8.34
N ILE A 255 -21.58 -34.21 7.53
CA ILE A 255 -20.95 -33.98 6.22
C ILE A 255 -19.53 -33.45 6.45
N ARG A 256 -19.32 -32.40 7.26
CA ARG A 256 -17.98 -31.91 7.67
C ARG A 256 -17.11 -33.06 8.22
N ALA A 257 -17.64 -33.88 9.14
CA ALA A 257 -16.92 -35.05 9.67
C ALA A 257 -16.60 -36.13 8.61
N TYR A 258 -17.41 -36.24 7.55
CA TYR A 258 -17.19 -37.20 6.47
C TYR A 258 -16.16 -36.69 5.46
N VAL A 259 -16.16 -35.39 5.14
CA VAL A 259 -15.17 -34.72 4.29
C VAL A 259 -13.79 -34.75 4.96
N ARG A 260 -13.69 -34.33 6.25
CA ARG A 260 -12.45 -34.44 7.06
C ARG A 260 -11.91 -35.88 7.12
N ALA A 261 -12.77 -36.89 7.05
CA ALA A 261 -12.36 -38.30 7.01
C ALA A 261 -11.87 -38.75 5.62
N ILE A 262 -12.36 -38.15 4.53
CA ILE A 262 -11.94 -38.46 3.16
C ILE A 262 -10.62 -37.78 2.84
N SER A 263 -10.44 -36.50 3.17
CA SER A 263 -9.17 -35.78 2.93
C SER A 263 -7.99 -36.46 3.63
N LYS A 264 -8.18 -36.90 4.89
CA LYS A 264 -7.21 -37.74 5.65
C LYS A 264 -6.92 -39.12 5.03
N VAL A 265 -7.83 -39.65 4.20
CA VAL A 265 -7.63 -40.93 3.50
C VAL A 265 -6.92 -40.74 2.16
N VAL A 266 -7.13 -39.61 1.48
CA VAL A 266 -6.46 -39.26 0.22
C VAL A 266 -5.00 -38.87 0.46
N MET A 267 -4.67 -38.30 1.62
CA MET A 267 -3.30 -37.98 2.06
C MET A 267 -2.50 -39.15 2.66
N LEU A 268 -2.98 -40.39 2.60
CA LEU A 268 -2.16 -41.55 3.01
C LEU A 268 -1.15 -41.87 1.90
N PRO A 269 0.18 -41.82 2.16
CA PRO A 269 1.16 -42.03 1.12
C PRO A 269 1.00 -43.45 0.58
N PHE A 270 0.68 -43.56 -0.71
CA PHE A 270 0.81 -44.79 -1.47
C PHE A 270 2.26 -45.28 -1.30
N ARG A 271 2.45 -46.19 -0.33
CA ARG A 271 3.68 -46.95 -0.17
C ARG A 271 3.84 -47.80 -1.44
N CYS A 272 4.54 -47.23 -2.40
CA CYS A 272 4.84 -47.82 -3.68
C CYS A 272 5.66 -49.09 -3.44
N CYS A 273 4.98 -50.23 -3.46
CA CYS A 273 5.58 -51.55 -3.31
C CYS A 273 6.19 -51.97 -4.67
N CYS A 274 7.14 -51.19 -5.19
CA CYS A 274 7.89 -51.53 -6.39
C CYS A 274 8.94 -52.59 -6.05
N LYS A 275 8.55 -53.86 -6.11
CA LYS A 275 9.48 -54.98 -6.22
C LYS A 275 10.16 -54.94 -7.59
N GLN A 276 11.45 -54.62 -7.58
CA GLN A 276 12.35 -54.73 -8.72
C GLN A 276 12.56 -56.19 -9.16
N GLN A 277 12.53 -56.37 -10.49
CA GLN A 277 13.32 -57.29 -11.33
C GLN A 277 13.18 -58.81 -11.05
N THR A 278 12.94 -59.66 -12.06
CA THR A 278 13.87 -59.92 -13.16
C THR A 278 13.13 -60.58 -14.34
N VAL A 279 13.53 -60.20 -15.55
CA VAL A 279 13.16 -60.85 -16.82
C VAL A 279 14.36 -61.71 -17.18
N ASP A 280 14.21 -63.03 -17.20
CA ASP A 280 15.22 -63.96 -17.72
C ASP A 280 14.91 -64.28 -19.19
N ASP A 281 15.99 -64.29 -19.99
CA ASP A 281 16.10 -64.69 -21.42
C ASP A 281 15.48 -66.07 -21.74
#